data_AF-N6YKQ7-F1
#
_entry.id   AF-N6YKQ7-F1
#
_cell.length_a   1.000
_cell.length_b   1.000
_cell.length_c   1.000
_cell.angle_alpha   90.00
_cell.angle_beta   90.00
_cell.angle_gamma   90.00
#
_symmetry.space_group_name_H-M   'P 1'
#
loop_
_entity.id
_entity.type
_entity.pdbx_description
1 polymer ?
#
loop_
_entity_poly.entity_id
_entity_poly.type
_entity_poly.pdbx_seq_one_letter_code
_entity_poly.pdbx_strand_id
1 'polypeptide(L)'
;MNVILTSTVIAAIVAGLVAAWTAQRKISIENITQDRRSWREKVRVKSLTVHDAIISRDKESLDKLRVEFRAILNPEDEDDGAIIRCISLPDEGKELERAEEFAERIALLLKHDWERVKLEAGPLVMRVKVVRDWIVRISYEPARAKYEQKR
;
A
#
# COMPACT_ATOMS: atom_id res chain seq x y z
N MET A 1 -28.79 -38.32 -28.36
CA MET A 1 -27.35 -38.22 -28.72
C MET A 1 -26.90 -36.76 -28.94
N ASN A 2 -27.59 -35.95 -29.75
CA ASN A 2 -27.16 -34.58 -30.10
C ASN A 2 -27.02 -33.60 -28.91
N VAL A 3 -27.90 -33.67 -27.90
CA VAL A 3 -27.86 -32.79 -26.72
C VAL A 3 -26.55 -32.96 -25.92
N ILE A 4 -26.00 -34.17 -25.89
CA ILE A 4 -24.76 -34.51 -25.16
C ILE A 4 -23.54 -33.93 -25.89
N LEU A 5 -23.55 -33.92 -27.23
CA LEU A 5 -22.46 -33.35 -28.03
C LEU A 5 -22.49 -31.83 -28.04
N THR A 6 -23.67 -31.20 -28.02
CA THR A 6 -23.77 -29.74 -27.92
C THR A 6 -23.41 -29.23 -26.53
N SER A 7 -23.75 -29.97 -25.47
CA SER A 7 -23.43 -29.57 -24.09
C SER A 7 -21.95 -29.71 -23.77
N THR A 8 -21.26 -30.71 -24.32
CA THR A 8 -19.80 -30.89 -24.13
C THR A 8 -19.01 -29.79 -24.83
N VAL A 9 -19.40 -29.38 -26.05
CA VAL A 9 -18.76 -28.27 -26.77
C VAL A 9 -18.95 -26.95 -26.01
N ILE A 10 -20.16 -26.67 -25.52
CA ILE A 10 -20.42 -25.46 -24.72
C ILE A 10 -19.62 -25.50 -23.42
N ALA A 11 -19.58 -26.63 -22.72
CA ALA A 11 -18.80 -26.79 -21.50
C ALA A 11 -17.29 -26.58 -21.74
N ALA A 12 -16.75 -27.08 -22.85
CA ALA A 12 -15.36 -26.89 -23.23
C ALA A 12 -15.04 -25.41 -23.54
N ILE A 13 -15.94 -24.70 -24.24
CA ILE A 13 -15.79 -23.26 -24.51
C ILE A 13 -15.80 -22.46 -23.20
N VAL A 14 -16.77 -22.73 -22.31
CA VAL A 14 -16.85 -22.06 -21.00
C VAL A 14 -15.61 -22.36 -20.16
N ALA A 15 -15.15 -23.62 -20.12
CA ALA A 15 -13.93 -23.99 -19.42
C ALA A 15 -12.69 -23.27 -19.99
N GLY A 16 -12.57 -23.17 -21.31
CA GLY A 16 -11.51 -22.43 -21.98
C GLY A 16 -11.51 -20.93 -21.63
N LEU A 17 -12.68 -20.30 -21.62
CA LEU A 17 -12.82 -18.89 -21.22
C LEU A 17 -12.45 -18.66 -19.75
N VAL A 18 -12.90 -19.54 -18.85
CA VAL A 18 -12.55 -19.47 -17.42
C VAL A 18 -11.05 -19.68 -17.22
N ALA A 19 -10.44 -20.64 -17.92
CA ALA A 19 -9.00 -20.89 -17.88
C ALA A 19 -8.19 -19.68 -18.37
N ALA A 20 -8.58 -19.06 -19.49
CA ALA A 20 -7.94 -17.86 -20.00
C ALA A 20 -8.04 -16.69 -19.02
N TRP A 21 -9.23 -16.45 -18.46
CA TRP A 21 -9.45 -15.37 -17.49
C TRP A 21 -8.65 -15.57 -16.20
N THR A 22 -8.62 -16.78 -15.67
CA THR A 22 -7.85 -17.10 -14.45
C THR A 22 -6.34 -16.95 -14.67
N ALA A 23 -5.83 -17.36 -15.85
CA ALA A 23 -4.42 -17.19 -16.21
C ALA A 23 -4.04 -15.69 -16.32
N GLN A 24 -4.81 -14.89 -17.05
CA GLN A 24 -4.57 -13.44 -17.18
C GLN A 24 -4.60 -12.74 -15.83
N ARG A 25 -5.59 -13.07 -15.00
CA ARG A 25 -5.71 -12.50 -13.66
C ARG A 25 -4.52 -12.86 -12.77
N LYS A 26 -4.05 -14.11 -12.82
CA LYS A 26 -2.88 -14.55 -12.06
C LYS A 26 -1.65 -13.74 -12.44
N ILE A 27 -1.36 -13.60 -13.74
CA ILE A 27 -0.21 -12.84 -14.26
C ILE A 27 -0.28 -11.37 -13.81
N SER A 28 -1.45 -10.74 -13.94
CA SER A 28 -1.65 -9.35 -13.53
C SER A 28 -1.43 -9.16 -12.02
N ILE A 29 -1.98 -10.05 -11.19
CA ILE A 29 -1.78 -10.00 -9.73
C ILE A 29 -0.30 -10.21 -9.39
N GLU A 30 0.37 -11.16 -10.03
CA GLU A 30 1.78 -11.47 -9.78
C GLU A 30 2.68 -10.27 -10.08
N ASN A 31 2.52 -9.65 -11.26
CA ASN A 31 3.28 -8.45 -11.63
C ASN A 31 3.04 -7.29 -10.65
N ILE A 32 1.78 -6.96 -10.35
CA ILE A 32 1.44 -5.87 -9.42
C ILE A 32 1.99 -6.15 -8.02
N THR A 33 1.88 -7.40 -7.53
CA THR A 33 2.37 -7.76 -6.20
C THR A 33 3.90 -7.76 -6.12
N GLN A 34 4.60 -8.09 -7.22
CA GLN A 34 6.05 -7.97 -7.32
C GLN A 34 6.50 -6.50 -7.30
N ASP A 35 5.87 -5.65 -8.11
CA ASP A 35 6.19 -4.20 -8.14
C ASP A 35 5.91 -3.56 -6.78
N ARG A 36 4.76 -3.86 -6.15
CA ARG A 36 4.45 -3.37 -4.79
C ARG A 36 5.40 -3.91 -3.74
N ARG A 37 5.89 -5.14 -3.86
CA ARG A 37 6.92 -5.68 -2.95
C ARG A 37 8.22 -4.88 -3.08
N SER A 38 8.65 -4.60 -4.31
CA SER A 38 9.83 -3.76 -4.57
C SER A 38 9.63 -2.34 -4.03
N TRP A 39 8.47 -1.75 -4.27
CA TRP A 39 8.11 -0.42 -3.76
C TRP A 39 8.13 -0.38 -2.22
N ARG A 40 7.49 -1.34 -1.53
CA ARG A 40 7.50 -1.40 -0.06
C ARG A 40 8.91 -1.52 0.50
N GLU A 41 9.77 -2.31 -0.15
CA GLU A 41 11.15 -2.46 0.29
C GLU A 41 11.93 -1.15 0.14
N LYS A 42 11.77 -0.45 -0.99
CA LYS A 42 12.34 0.88 -1.19
C LYS A 42 11.87 1.87 -0.12
N VAL A 43 10.56 1.88 0.19
CA VAL A 43 10.00 2.73 1.25
C VAL A 43 10.62 2.40 2.60
N ARG A 44 10.72 1.11 2.99
CA ARG A 44 11.32 0.71 4.28
C ARG A 44 12.77 1.13 4.40
N VAL A 45 13.60 0.79 3.41
CA VAL A 45 15.04 1.10 3.42
C VAL A 45 15.26 2.62 3.51
N LYS A 46 14.57 3.39 2.66
CA LYS A 46 14.71 4.85 2.68
C LYS A 46 14.14 5.48 3.95
N SER A 47 13.11 4.89 4.56
CA SER A 47 12.55 5.38 5.82
C SER A 47 13.55 5.27 6.97
N LEU A 48 14.37 4.21 7.00
CA LEU A 48 15.47 4.10 7.96
C LEU A 48 16.52 5.19 7.74
N THR A 49 16.88 5.47 6.49
CA THR A 49 17.81 6.57 6.16
C THR A 49 17.25 7.94 6.55
N VAL A 50 15.94 8.17 6.36
CA VAL A 50 15.27 9.39 6.82
C VAL A 50 15.36 9.50 8.34
N HIS A 51 15.05 8.43 9.07
CA HIS A 51 15.15 8.40 10.52
C HIS A 51 16.57 8.81 10.97
N ASP A 52 17.60 8.17 10.42
CA ASP A 52 18.99 8.48 10.77
C ASP A 52 19.38 9.93 10.43
N ALA A 53 18.90 10.45 9.30
CA ALA A 53 19.12 11.84 8.88
C ALA A 53 18.41 12.86 9.79
N ILE A 54 17.22 12.52 10.32
CA ILE A 54 16.50 13.34 11.31
C ILE A 54 17.32 13.39 12.61
N ILE A 55 17.73 12.23 13.13
CA ILE A 55 18.47 12.13 14.40
C ILE A 55 19.84 12.82 14.32
N SER A 56 20.56 12.66 13.20
CA SER A 56 21.85 13.31 12.97
C SER A 56 21.75 14.78 12.54
N ARG A 57 20.51 15.30 12.36
CA ARG A 57 20.24 16.66 11.86
C ARG A 57 20.93 16.96 10.53
N ASP A 58 21.10 15.96 9.67
CA ASP A 58 21.71 16.10 8.35
C ASP A 58 20.71 16.68 7.35
N LYS A 59 20.71 18.00 7.24
CA LYS A 59 19.82 18.73 6.33
C LYS A 59 20.01 18.36 4.87
N GLU A 60 21.25 18.11 4.42
CA GLU A 60 21.51 17.81 3.01
C GLU A 60 20.91 16.45 2.63
N SER A 61 21.09 15.44 3.48
CA SER A 61 20.48 14.14 3.30
C SER A 61 18.96 14.20 3.36
N LEU A 62 18.38 14.99 4.28
CA LEU A 62 16.93 15.19 4.35
C LEU A 62 16.36 15.82 3.08
N ASP A 63 17.02 16.83 2.51
CA ASP A 63 16.56 17.48 1.28
C ASP A 63 16.59 16.50 0.09
N LYS A 64 17.64 15.67 -0.03
CA LYS A 64 17.73 14.61 -1.05
C LYS A 64 16.63 13.56 -0.87
N LEU A 65 16.48 13.04 0.35
CA LEU A 65 15.47 12.03 0.68
C LEU A 65 14.05 12.56 0.43
N ARG A 66 13.78 13.83 0.73
CA ARG A 66 12.47 14.45 0.47
C ARG A 66 12.13 14.46 -1.02
N VAL A 67 13.12 14.73 -1.88
CA VAL A 67 12.94 14.68 -3.35
C VAL A 67 12.66 13.24 -3.79
N GLU A 68 13.38 12.26 -3.27
CA GLU A 68 13.15 10.85 -3.58
C GLU A 68 11.75 10.39 -3.14
N PHE A 69 11.31 10.75 -1.93
CA PHE A 69 9.98 10.41 -1.43
C PHE A 69 8.87 11.07 -2.25
N ARG A 70 9.07 12.29 -2.78
CA ARG A 70 8.13 12.90 -3.74
C ARG A 70 7.99 12.14 -5.06
N ALA A 71 9.00 11.36 -5.45
CA ALA A 71 8.94 10.53 -6.66
C ALA A 71 8.30 9.16 -6.40
N ILE A 72 8.29 8.71 -5.14
CA ILE A 72 7.80 7.38 -4.73
C ILE A 72 6.36 7.43 -4.18
N LEU A 73 5.98 8.55 -3.56
CA LEU A 73 4.66 8.81 -3.00
C LEU A 73 3.87 9.81 -3.87
N ASN A 74 2.58 9.95 -3.63
CA ASN A 74 1.74 10.94 -4.32
C ASN A 74 1.68 12.26 -3.53
N PRO A 75 2.34 13.35 -3.96
CA PRO A 75 2.31 14.61 -3.22
C PRO A 75 0.93 15.29 -3.16
N GLU A 76 0.01 14.91 -4.05
CA GLU A 76 -1.37 15.43 -4.08
C GLU A 76 -2.28 14.74 -3.07
N ASP A 77 -1.87 13.59 -2.55
CA ASP A 77 -2.58 12.92 -1.46
C ASP A 77 -2.19 13.56 -0.11
N GLU A 78 -3.19 13.79 0.77
CA GLU A 78 -2.97 14.52 2.02
C GLU A 78 -2.01 13.79 2.97
N ASP A 79 -2.14 12.47 3.07
CA ASP A 79 -1.37 11.63 3.98
C ASP A 79 0.07 11.46 3.47
N ASP A 80 0.24 11.17 2.19
CA ASP A 80 1.54 11.10 1.52
C ASP A 80 2.26 12.47 1.53
N GLY A 81 1.53 13.55 1.25
CA GLY A 81 2.05 14.90 1.33
C GLY A 81 2.51 15.26 2.75
N ALA A 82 1.83 14.75 3.77
CA ALA A 82 2.23 14.95 5.15
C ALA A 82 3.48 14.16 5.54
N ILE A 83 3.66 12.93 5.05
CA ILE A 83 4.92 12.17 5.15
C ILE A 83 6.07 12.99 4.57
N ILE A 84 5.89 13.53 3.35
CA ILE A 84 6.91 14.33 2.67
C ILE A 84 7.27 15.59 3.47
N ARG A 85 6.31 16.23 4.15
CA ARG A 85 6.56 17.39 5.02
C ARG A 85 7.33 17.03 6.29
N CYS A 86 7.13 15.83 6.84
CA CYS A 86 7.89 15.35 7.99
C CYS A 86 9.38 15.13 7.68
N ILE A 87 9.75 14.95 6.41
CA ILE A 87 11.15 14.88 5.96
C ILE A 87 11.72 16.31 5.89
N SER A 88 11.94 16.90 7.05
CA SER A 88 12.49 18.23 7.22
C SER A 88 13.30 18.31 8.50
N LEU A 89 14.16 19.32 8.60
CA LEU A 89 14.98 19.53 9.78
C LEU A 89 14.06 19.85 10.98
N PRO A 90 14.13 19.07 12.08
CA PRO A 90 13.32 19.34 13.26
C PRO A 90 13.85 20.56 14.04
N ASP A 91 13.00 21.12 14.91
CA ASP A 91 13.46 22.06 15.93
C ASP A 91 14.50 21.36 16.82
N GLU A 92 15.38 22.14 17.45
CA GLU A 92 16.39 21.60 18.36
C GLU A 92 15.72 20.87 19.53
N GLY A 93 16.12 19.62 19.78
CA GLY A 93 15.57 18.77 20.83
C GLY A 93 14.27 18.03 20.47
N LYS A 94 13.76 18.19 19.23
CA LYS A 94 12.56 17.49 18.72
C LYS A 94 12.87 16.40 17.69
N GLU A 95 14.12 15.95 17.61
CA GLU A 95 14.56 14.95 16.63
C GLU A 95 13.80 13.64 16.79
N LEU A 96 13.68 13.15 18.03
CA LEU A 96 12.99 11.90 18.32
C LEU A 96 11.49 12.00 18.02
N GLU A 97 10.85 13.10 18.43
CA GLU A 97 9.42 13.34 18.16
C GLU A 97 9.14 13.36 16.65
N ARG A 98 9.99 14.05 15.87
CA ARG A 98 9.85 14.10 14.41
C ARG A 98 10.09 12.74 13.77
N ALA A 99 11.08 12.00 14.24
CA ALA A 99 11.40 10.66 13.75
C ALA A 99 10.27 9.67 14.04
N GLU A 100 9.67 9.74 15.23
CA GLU A 100 8.48 8.95 15.60
C GLU A 100 7.27 9.33 14.74
N GLU A 101 6.98 10.62 14.57
CA GLU A 101 5.87 11.08 13.70
C GLU A 101 6.03 10.53 12.27
N PHE A 102 7.24 10.63 11.71
CA PHE A 102 7.54 10.08 10.39
C PHE A 102 7.34 8.55 10.35
N ALA A 103 7.86 7.83 11.34
CA ALA A 103 7.75 6.38 11.42
C ALA A 103 6.29 5.91 11.52
N GLU A 104 5.47 6.60 12.32
CA GLU A 104 4.04 6.32 12.46
C GLU A 104 3.30 6.48 11.13
N ARG A 105 3.56 7.58 10.40
CA ARG A 105 2.92 7.81 9.10
C ARG A 105 3.33 6.77 8.05
N ILE A 106 4.61 6.38 8.01
CA ILE A 106 5.08 5.29 7.13
C ILE A 106 4.40 3.96 7.49
N ALA A 107 4.23 3.66 8.77
CA ALA A 107 3.54 2.44 9.20
C ALA A 107 2.08 2.41 8.71
N LEU A 108 1.37 3.55 8.79
CA LEU A 108 0.01 3.68 8.27
C LEU A 108 -0.07 3.51 6.75
N LEU A 109 0.84 4.14 6.00
CA LEU A 109 0.96 3.98 4.55
C LEU A 109 1.14 2.50 4.16
N LEU A 110 2.09 1.81 4.80
CA LEU A 110 2.37 0.39 4.52
C LEU A 110 1.22 -0.52 4.94
N LYS A 111 0.48 -0.17 6.01
CA LYS A 111 -0.72 -0.88 6.43
C LYS A 111 -1.85 -0.73 5.40
N HIS A 112 -2.07 0.48 4.89
CA HIS A 112 -3.05 0.76 3.84
C HIS A 112 -2.73 -0.01 2.54
N ASP A 113 -1.47 0.03 2.09
CA ASP A 113 -1.04 -0.73 0.91
C ASP A 113 -1.31 -2.23 1.07
N TRP A 114 -1.01 -2.79 2.25
CA TRP A 114 -1.24 -4.21 2.54
C TRP A 114 -2.71 -4.62 2.42
N GLU A 115 -3.63 -3.79 2.94
CA GLU A 115 -5.06 -4.04 2.84
C GLU A 115 -5.56 -3.96 1.40
N ARG A 116 -5.07 -2.97 0.64
CA ARG A 116 -5.36 -2.87 -0.79
C ARG A 116 -4.94 -4.13 -1.53
N VAL A 117 -3.73 -4.63 -1.27
CA VAL A 117 -3.23 -5.86 -1.89
C VAL A 117 -4.11 -7.07 -1.54
N LYS A 118 -4.61 -7.19 -0.31
CA LYS A 118 -5.55 -8.27 0.04
C LYS A 118 -6.84 -8.20 -0.76
N LEU A 119 -7.36 -7.01 -1.03
CA LEU A 119 -8.58 -6.82 -1.83
C LEU A 119 -8.32 -7.08 -3.33
N GLU A 120 -7.17 -6.65 -3.84
CA GLU A 120 -6.74 -6.85 -5.22
C GLU A 120 -6.50 -8.34 -5.51
N ALA A 121 -5.76 -9.04 -4.63
CA ALA A 121 -5.44 -10.46 -4.76
C ALA A 121 -6.57 -11.39 -4.29
N GLY A 122 -7.47 -10.90 -3.43
CA GLY A 122 -8.53 -11.68 -2.80
C GLY A 122 -9.61 -12.18 -3.78
N PRO A 123 -10.44 -13.14 -3.35
CA PRO A 123 -11.55 -13.62 -4.18
C PRO A 123 -12.58 -12.51 -4.42
N LEU A 124 -13.39 -12.64 -5.47
CA LEU A 124 -14.41 -11.64 -5.86
C LEU A 124 -15.34 -11.23 -4.71
N VAL A 125 -15.61 -12.14 -3.76
CA VAL A 125 -16.43 -11.88 -2.57
C VAL A 125 -15.82 -10.82 -1.65
N MET A 126 -14.48 -10.72 -1.56
CA MET A 126 -13.82 -9.67 -0.78
C MET A 126 -13.93 -8.28 -1.41
N ARG A 127 -14.29 -8.22 -2.71
CA ARG A 127 -14.52 -6.95 -3.42
C ARG A 127 -15.95 -6.44 -3.28
N VAL A 128 -16.85 -7.23 -2.67
CA VAL A 128 -18.21 -6.80 -2.33
C VAL A 128 -18.12 -5.72 -1.25
N LYS A 129 -18.74 -4.57 -1.51
CA LYS A 129 -18.66 -3.36 -0.66
C LYS A 129 -18.90 -3.65 0.83
N VAL A 130 -19.89 -4.48 1.16
CA VAL A 130 -20.21 -4.85 2.54
C VAL A 130 -19.07 -5.60 3.24
N VAL A 131 -18.48 -6.59 2.57
CA VAL A 131 -17.37 -7.39 3.11
C VAL A 131 -16.11 -6.52 3.25
N ARG A 132 -15.86 -5.68 2.25
CA ARG A 132 -14.75 -4.71 2.26
C ARG A 132 -14.88 -3.74 3.43
N ASP A 133 -16.03 -3.10 3.59
CA ASP A 133 -16.25 -2.08 4.62
C ASP A 133 -16.15 -2.72 6.03
N TRP A 134 -16.60 -3.97 6.20
CA TRP A 134 -16.43 -4.72 7.46
C TRP A 134 -14.96 -5.05 7.79
N ILE A 135 -14.18 -5.50 6.80
CA ILE A 135 -12.74 -5.80 6.96
C ILE A 135 -11.95 -4.54 7.30
N VAL A 136 -12.22 -3.43 6.60
CA VAL A 136 -11.59 -2.13 6.87
C VAL A 136 -11.94 -1.67 8.28
N ARG A 137 -13.20 -1.77 8.69
CA ARG A 137 -13.64 -1.34 10.02
C ARG A 137 -12.88 -2.04 11.15
N ILE A 138 -12.76 -3.37 11.08
CA ILE A 138 -12.06 -4.18 12.08
C ILE A 138 -10.56 -3.88 12.12
N SER A 139 -9.97 -3.58 10.96
CA SER A 139 -8.52 -3.44 10.84
C SER A 139 -8.05 -1.99 11.08
N TYR A 140 -8.90 -0.98 10.85
CA TYR A 140 -8.51 0.42 10.68
C TYR A 140 -9.09 1.41 11.70
N GLU A 141 -10.37 1.28 12.09
CA GLU A 141 -10.99 2.20 13.06
C GLU A 141 -10.23 2.33 14.40
N PRO A 142 -9.69 1.25 15.02
CA PRO A 142 -8.98 1.39 16.29
C PRO A 142 -7.62 2.10 16.16
N ALA A 143 -6.98 2.06 14.99
CA ALA A 143 -5.72 2.77 14.74
C ALA A 143 -5.98 4.26 14.51
N ARG A 144 -6.89 4.60 13.58
CA ARG A 144 -7.19 5.99 13.18
C ARG A 144 -7.69 6.86 14.34
N ALA A 145 -8.54 6.32 15.21
CA ALA A 145 -9.09 7.03 16.36
C ALA A 145 -8.03 7.47 17.40
N LYS A 146 -6.92 6.73 17.51
CA LYS A 146 -5.77 7.11 18.35
C LYS A 146 -5.02 8.33 17.79
N TYR A 147 -5.06 8.54 16.48
CA TYR A 147 -4.28 9.57 15.78
C TYR A 147 -5.07 10.86 15.50
N GLU A 148 -6.40 10.79 15.37
CA GLU A 148 -7.25 12.00 15.31
C GLU A 148 -7.28 12.76 16.64
N GLN A 149 -7.02 12.09 17.77
CA GLN A 149 -6.93 12.73 19.10
C GLN A 149 -5.63 13.51 19.35
N LYS A 150 -4.61 13.38 18.50
CA LYS A 150 -3.30 14.04 18.66
C LYS A 150 -3.13 15.29 17.76
N ARG A 151 -4.19 15.65 16.99
CA ARG A 151 -4.23 16.78 16.05
C ARG A 151 -4.72 18.05 16.73
#